data_AF-A0A848B6Y1-F1
#
_entry.id   AF-A0A848B6Y1-F1
#
_cell.length_a   1.000
_cell.length_b   1.000
_cell.length_c   1.000
_cell.angle_alpha   90.00
_cell.angle_beta   90.00
_cell.angle_gamma   90.00
#
_symmetry.space_group_name_H-M   'P 1'
#
loop_
_entity.id
_entity.type
_entity.pdbx_description
1 polymer ?
#
loop_
_entity_poly.entity_id
_entity_poly.type
_entity_poly.pdbx_seq_one_letter_code
_entity_poly.pdbx_strand_id
1 'polypeptide(L)'
;MQNLPKLFNMLVQTWNTIFFALVFFGGVYLCANDHLAIGILVGLVGLAGAYFCLRQAQKWSEVRTEDIPQMKMQPFFKKKDASEK
;
A
#
# COMPACT_ATOMS: atom_id res chain seq x y z
N MET A 1 -5.31 -0.58 22.06
CA MET A 1 -4.20 0.19 21.47
C MET A 1 -3.12 -0.74 20.86
N GLN A 2 -3.50 -1.77 20.10
CA GLN A 2 -2.54 -2.75 19.52
C GLN A 2 -2.26 -2.51 18.02
N ASN A 3 -2.94 -1.57 17.37
CA ASN A 3 -2.83 -1.30 15.93
C ASN A 3 -1.91 -0.13 15.55
N LEU A 4 -1.45 0.67 16.52
CA LEU A 4 -0.55 1.81 16.31
C LEU A 4 0.76 1.45 15.58
N PRO A 5 1.51 0.40 15.96
CA PRO A 5 2.75 0.06 15.27
C PRO A 5 2.50 -0.47 13.84
N LYS A 6 1.35 -1.11 13.59
CA LYS A 6 0.98 -1.61 12.26
C LYS A 6 0.63 -0.46 11.29
N LEU A 7 -0.12 0.54 11.78
CA LEU A 7 -0.43 1.75 11.02
C LEU A 7 0.82 2.58 10.70
N PHE A 8 1.70 2.76 11.69
CA PHE A 8 2.94 3.51 11.51
C PHE A 8 3.88 2.81 10.50
N ASN A 9 4.05 1.49 10.62
CA ASN A 9 4.84 0.73 9.66
C ASN A 9 4.26 0.82 8.24
N MET A 10 2.93 0.69 8.08
CA MET A 10 2.29 0.82 6.77
C MET A 10 2.47 2.21 6.14
N LEU A 11 2.40 3.26 6.96
CA LEU A 11 2.56 4.65 6.52
C LEU A 11 4.01 4.94 6.10
N VAL A 12 4.99 4.48 6.90
CA VAL A 12 6.42 4.57 6.57
C VAL A 12 6.75 3.77 5.31
N GLN A 13 6.16 2.58 5.13
CA GLN A 13 6.33 1.75 3.95
C GLN A 13 5.79 2.43 2.68
N THR A 14 4.62 3.05 2.80
CA THR A 14 3.98 3.80 1.71
C THR A 14 4.83 5.02 1.34
N TRP A 15 5.34 5.73 2.34
CA TRP A 15 6.24 6.87 2.15
C TRP A 15 7.55 6.47 1.47
N ASN A 16 8.17 5.37 1.90
CA ASN A 16 9.37 4.84 1.25
C ASN A 16 9.10 4.41 -0.21
N THR A 17 7.93 3.84 -0.51
CA THR A 17 7.57 3.50 -1.89
C THR A 17 7.53 4.75 -2.77
N ILE A 18 6.94 5.85 -2.28
CA ILE A 18 6.90 7.14 -2.97
C ILE A 18 8.31 7.72 -3.12
N PHE A 19 9.13 7.66 -2.07
CA PHE A 19 10.52 8.10 -2.12
C PHE A 19 11.32 7.37 -3.21
N PHE A 20 11.23 6.05 -3.26
CA PHE A 20 11.94 5.26 -4.27
C PHE A 20 11.39 5.47 -5.69
N ALA A 21 10.09 5.75 -5.84
CA ALA A 21 9.53 6.18 -7.12
C ALA A 21 10.13 7.52 -7.59
N LEU A 22 10.28 8.49 -6.68
CA LEU A 22 10.95 9.76 -6.99
C LEU A 22 12.44 9.57 -7.34
N VAL A 23 13.14 8.66 -6.65
CA VAL A 23 14.52 8.30 -6.99
C VAL A 23 14.61 7.69 -8.40
N PHE A 24 13.65 6.84 -8.78
CA PHE A 24 13.57 6.32 -10.15
C PHE A 24 13.40 7.44 -11.19
N PHE A 25 12.48 8.39 -10.95
CA PHE A 25 12.31 9.56 -11.81
C PHE A 25 13.58 10.43 -11.86
N GLY A 26 14.29 10.58 -10.74
CA GLY A 26 15.59 11.23 -10.69
C GLY A 26 16.62 10.52 -11.58
N GLY A 27 16.65 9.18 -11.57
CA GLY A 27 17.49 8.39 -12.48
C GLY A 27 17.16 8.62 -13.96
N VAL A 28 15.88 8.67 -14.31
CA VAL A 28 15.41 9.00 -15.68
C VAL A 28 15.83 10.41 -16.09
N TYR A 29 15.72 11.38 -15.18
CA TYR A 29 16.17 12.75 -15.42
C TYR A 29 17.69 12.83 -15.66
N LEU A 30 18.50 12.09 -14.88
CA LEU A 30 19.94 12.04 -15.12
C LEU A 30 20.29 11.38 -16.47
N CYS A 31 19.56 10.33 -16.87
CA CYS A 31 19.72 9.75 -18.21
C CYS A 31 19.42 10.76 -19.33
N ALA A 32 18.47 11.67 -19.13
CA ALA A 32 18.12 12.72 -20.09
C ALA A 32 19.14 13.87 -20.17
N ASN A 33 20.03 14.01 -19.19
CA ASN A 33 21.07 15.04 -19.11
C ASN A 33 22.49 14.47 -19.34
N ASP A 34 22.64 13.52 -20.27
CA ASP A 34 23.91 12.88 -20.66
C ASP A 34 24.65 12.06 -19.57
N HIS A 35 24.07 11.92 -18.36
CA HIS A 35 24.62 11.08 -17.30
C HIS A 35 24.03 9.67 -17.30
N LEU A 36 24.15 8.96 -18.43
CA LEU A 36 23.53 7.64 -18.65
C LEU A 36 23.93 6.58 -17.61
N ALA A 37 25.22 6.43 -17.32
CA ALA A 37 25.68 5.39 -16.40
C ALA A 37 25.12 5.60 -14.98
N ILE A 38 25.13 6.84 -14.49
CA ILE A 38 24.63 7.20 -13.16
C ILE A 38 23.11 7.14 -13.15
N GLY A 39 22.44 7.61 -14.20
CA GLY A 39 20.98 7.57 -14.32
C GLY A 39 20.43 6.15 -14.34
N ILE A 40 21.08 5.21 -15.04
CA ILE A 40 20.71 3.79 -15.04
C ILE A 40 20.90 3.18 -13.64
N LEU A 41 22.03 3.48 -12.97
CA LEU A 41 22.32 2.96 -11.64
C LEU A 41 21.29 3.45 -10.61
N VAL A 42 20.98 4.74 -10.63
CA VAL A 42 19.97 5.36 -9.77
C VAL A 42 18.56 4.84 -10.10
N GLY A 43 18.25 4.66 -11.39
CA GLY A 43 16.99 4.07 -11.84
C GLY A 43 16.80 2.65 -11.34
N LEU A 44 17.82 1.79 -11.46
CA LEU A 44 17.77 0.42 -10.94
C LEU A 44 17.57 0.38 -9.42
N VAL A 45 18.25 1.26 -8.68
CA VAL A 45 18.09 1.38 -7.22
C VAL A 45 16.68 1.87 -6.87
N GLY A 46 16.15 2.86 -7.58
CA GLY A 46 14.78 3.35 -7.40
C GLY A 46 13.73 2.27 -7.66
N LEU A 47 13.86 1.51 -8.76
CA LEU A 47 12.96 0.40 -9.10
C LEU A 47 13.03 -0.73 -8.06
N ALA A 48 14.24 -1.15 -7.68
CA ALA A 48 14.43 -2.21 -6.70
C ALA A 48 13.88 -1.81 -5.33
N GLY A 49 14.13 -0.56 -4.90
CA GLY A 49 13.60 -0.01 -3.65
C GLY A 49 12.07 0.09 -3.65
N ALA A 50 11.48 0.59 -4.73
CA ALA A 50 10.02 0.69 -4.87
C ALA A 50 9.37 -0.70 -4.85
N TYR A 51 9.93 -1.67 -5.58
CA TYR A 51 9.45 -3.05 -5.61
C TYR A 51 9.52 -3.71 -4.22
N PHE A 52 10.62 -3.52 -3.49
CA PHE A 52 10.78 -4.06 -2.15
C PHE A 52 9.78 -3.45 -1.15
N CYS A 53 9.57 -2.13 -1.20
CA CYS A 53 8.59 -1.46 -0.35
C CYS A 53 7.16 -1.86 -0.68
N LEU A 54 6.81 -2.01 -1.96
CA LEU A 54 5.51 -2.55 -2.39
C LEU A 54 5.29 -3.96 -1.90
N ARG A 55 6.29 -4.85 -2.04
CA ARG A 55 6.17 -6.24 -1.63
C ARG A 55 6.03 -6.39 -0.12
N GLN A 56 6.72 -5.56 0.65
CA GLN A 56 6.48 -5.49 2.09
C GLN A 56 5.09 -4.93 2.39
N ALA A 57 4.67 -3.81 1.78
CA ALA A 57 3.33 -3.24 1.96
C ALA A 57 2.23 -4.28 1.68
N GLN A 58 2.38 -5.07 0.62
CA GLN A 58 1.48 -6.16 0.25
C GLN A 58 1.47 -7.26 1.32
N LYS A 59 2.63 -7.71 1.81
CA LYS A 59 2.69 -8.67 2.93
C LYS A 59 2.00 -8.14 4.20
N TRP A 60 2.07 -6.84 4.46
CA TRP A 60 1.35 -6.22 5.59
C TRP A 60 -0.16 -6.07 5.34
N SER A 61 -0.57 -5.95 4.08
CA SER A 61 -1.99 -5.92 3.68
C SER A 61 -2.65 -7.30 3.68
N GLU A 62 -1.91 -8.37 3.39
CA GLU A 62 -2.42 -9.75 3.30
C GLU A 62 -2.81 -10.30 4.69
N VAL A 63 -2.26 -9.75 5.78
CA VAL A 63 -2.67 -10.04 7.18
C VAL A 63 -3.92 -9.24 7.60
N ARG A 64 -4.85 -8.94 6.69
CA ARG A 64 -6.14 -8.28 7.01
C ARG A 64 -7.33 -8.81 6.20
N THR A 65 -7.22 -9.99 5.59
CA THR A 65 -8.40 -10.67 5.00
C THR A 65 -9.04 -11.70 5.95
N GLU A 66 -8.35 -12.13 7.03
CA GLU A 66 -8.90 -13.07 8.01
C GLU A 66 -9.51 -12.40 9.27
N ASP A 67 -9.18 -11.14 9.54
CA ASP A 67 -9.73 -10.37 10.68
C ASP A 67 -10.76 -9.31 10.25
N ILE A 68 -11.35 -9.43 9.07
CA ILE A 68 -12.65 -8.81 8.83
C ILE A 68 -13.61 -9.83 9.43
N PRO A 69 -14.18 -9.63 10.65
CA PRO A 69 -15.38 -10.35 10.97
C PRO A 69 -16.31 -10.05 9.81
N GLN A 70 -16.59 -11.07 8.99
CA GLN A 70 -17.61 -11.04 7.96
C GLN A 70 -18.74 -10.24 8.59
N MET A 71 -19.00 -9.03 8.08
CA MET A 71 -20.13 -8.25 8.53
C MET A 71 -21.32 -9.10 8.16
N LYS A 72 -21.69 -10.01 9.08
CA LYS A 72 -23.04 -10.50 9.21
C LYS A 72 -23.80 -9.21 9.37
N MET A 73 -24.30 -8.68 8.25
CA MET A 73 -25.53 -7.92 8.23
C MET A 73 -26.46 -8.75 9.10
N GLN A 74 -26.61 -8.33 10.35
CA GLN A 74 -27.70 -8.85 11.16
C GLN A 74 -28.96 -8.59 10.33
N PRO A 75 -29.82 -9.58 10.12
CA PRO A 75 -31.13 -9.34 9.55
C PRO A 75 -31.97 -8.62 10.63
N PHE A 76 -31.61 -7.36 10.91
CA PHE A 76 -32.32 -6.51 11.87
C PHE A 76 -33.49 -5.78 11.21
N PHE A 77 -33.71 -5.96 9.89
CA PHE A 77 -34.98 -5.61 9.23
C PHE A 77 -36.07 -6.67 9.44
N LYS A 78 -36.26 -7.12 10.68
CA LYS A 78 -37.47 -7.85 11.07
C LYS A 78 -38.16 -7.10 12.21
N LYS A 79 -39.12 -6.27 11.82
CA LYS A 79 -40.33 -5.76 12.52
C LYS A 79 -40.75 -4.51 11.73
N LYS A 80 -41.99 -4.26 11.31
CA LYS A 80 -43.35 -4.81 11.39
C LYS A 80 -44.01 -4.24 10.11
N ASP A 81 -44.90 -4.93 9.42
CA ASP A 81 -46.35 -4.92 9.66
C ASP A 81 -46.93 -6.20 8.99
N ALA A 82 -47.57 -7.12 9.71
CA ALA A 82 -49.03 -7.10 9.94
C ALA A 82 -49.77 -6.78 8.63
N SER A 83 -50.11 -7.75 7.78
CA SER A 83 -51.27 -8.64 7.97
C SER A 83 -52.47 -7.95 8.63
N GLU A 84 -53.18 -7.14 7.87
CA GLU A 84 -54.61 -6.85 8.06
C GLU A 84 -55.20 -6.89 6.64
N LYS A 85 -55.76 -8.04 6.25
CA LYS A 85 -57.20 -8.32 6.17
C LYS A 85 -57.99 -7.32 5.33
#